data_AF-A0A0N8PT92-F1
#
_entry.id   AF-A0A0N8PT92-F1
#
_cell.length_a   1.000
_cell.length_b   1.000
_cell.length_c   1.000
_cell.angle_alpha   90.00
_cell.angle_beta   90.00
_cell.angle_gamma   90.00
#
_symmetry.space_group_name_H-M   'P 1'
#
loop_
_entity.id
_entity.type
_entity.pdbx_description
1 polymer ?
#
loop_
_entity_poly.entity_id
_entity_poly.type
_entity_poly.pdbx_seq_one_letter_code
_entity_poly.pdbx_strand_id
1 'polypeptide(L)' 'MPDRRVTHLWDEQRLTGRWFAQHLNNAQEIIWDGYLLYGPDAKWETLPEPLIGSSTGTVIGSGEVLQQQIIPLLKE' A
#
# COMPACT_ATOMS: atom_id res chain seq x y z
N MET A 1 18.32 2.25 -20.92
CA MET A 1 18.89 0.91 -20.70
C MET A 1 18.67 0.57 -19.23
N PRO A 2 18.15 -0.62 -18.87
CA PRO A 2 17.86 -0.97 -17.47
C PRO A 2 19.13 -1.00 -16.62
N ASP A 3 19.04 -0.60 -15.35
CA ASP A 3 20.16 -0.56 -14.40
C ASP A 3 20.48 -2.00 -13.93
N ARG A 4 21.73 -2.43 -14.10
CA ARG A 4 22.19 -3.79 -13.76
C ARG A 4 22.04 -4.16 -12.27
N ARG A 5 21.85 -3.17 -11.40
CA ARG A 5 21.61 -3.38 -9.96
C ARG A 5 20.14 -3.66 -9.66
N VAL A 6 19.25 -3.43 -10.62
CA VAL A 6 17.81 -3.51 -10.45
C VAL A 6 17.30 -4.78 -11.12
N THR A 7 16.66 -5.63 -10.33
CA THR A 7 15.86 -6.74 -10.87
C THR A 7 14.46 -6.21 -11.16
N HIS A 8 14.08 -6.20 -12.43
CA HIS A 8 12.74 -5.83 -12.85
C HIS A 8 11.87 -7.10 -12.87
N LEU A 9 10.87 -7.16 -12.01
CA LEU A 9 9.87 -8.21 -12.00
C LEU A 9 8.57 -7.67 -12.59
N TRP A 10 8.00 -8.37 -13.57
CA TRP A 10 6.73 -8.01 -14.18
C TRP A 10 5.61 -8.90 -13.65
N ASP A 11 4.58 -8.27 -13.08
CA ASP A 11 3.40 -8.95 -12.55
C ASP A 11 2.24 -8.83 -13.55
N GLU A 12 2.35 -9.53 -14.69
CA GLU A 12 1.34 -9.50 -15.77
C GLU A 12 -0.07 -9.82 -15.24
N GLN A 13 -0.11 -10.81 -14.37
CA GLN A 13 -1.32 -11.28 -13.71
C GLN A 13 -1.67 -10.44 -12.49
N ARG A 14 -1.04 -9.29 -12.24
CA ARG A 14 -1.40 -8.34 -11.17
C ARG A 14 -1.67 -9.06 -9.84
N LEU A 15 -0.92 -10.14 -9.57
CA LEU A 15 -1.12 -11.04 -8.44
C LEU A 15 -1.05 -10.26 -7.14
N THR A 16 -0.08 -9.34 -7.07
CA THR A 16 0.16 -8.49 -5.91
C THR A 16 -1.04 -7.57 -5.65
N GLY A 17 -1.48 -6.83 -6.67
CA GLY A 17 -2.61 -5.90 -6.55
C GLY A 17 -3.94 -6.59 -6.26
N ARG A 18 -4.16 -7.79 -6.83
CA ARG A 18 -5.33 -8.63 -6.52
C ARG A 18 -5.28 -9.18 -5.11
N TRP A 19 -4.12 -9.66 -4.67
CA TRP A 19 -3.95 -10.16 -3.31
C TRP A 19 -4.29 -9.07 -2.30
N PHE A 20 -3.75 -7.87 -2.46
CA PHE A 20 -4.09 -6.74 -1.57
C PHE A 20 -5.58 -6.38 -1.64
N ALA A 21 -6.20 -6.44 -2.82
CA ALA A 21 -7.63 -6.16 -2.94
C ALA A 21 -8.51 -7.17 -2.17
N GLN A 22 -8.09 -8.44 -2.10
CA GLN A 22 -8.80 -9.49 -1.35
C GLN A 22 -8.57 -9.42 0.17
N HIS A 23 -7.44 -8.90 0.61
CA HIS A 23 -7.01 -8.96 2.01
C HIS A 23 -7.11 -7.62 2.75
N LEU A 24 -7.35 -6.52 2.03
CA LEU A 24 -7.59 -5.21 2.62
C LEU A 24 -9.07 -4.86 2.49
N ASN A 25 -9.66 -4.42 3.59
CA ASN A 25 -11.03 -3.95 3.61
C ASN A 25 -11.14 -2.75 2.64
N ASN A 26 -11.93 -2.90 1.56
CA ASN A 26 -12.45 -1.84 0.67
C ASN A 26 -11.83 -1.66 -0.74
N ALA A 27 -11.29 -2.71 -1.37
CA ALA A 27 -10.90 -2.63 -2.80
C ALA A 27 -11.83 -3.49 -3.68
N GLN A 28 -12.08 -3.03 -4.91
CA GLN A 28 -12.99 -3.71 -5.86
C GLN A 28 -12.38 -5.00 -6.41
N GLU A 29 -11.26 -4.92 -7.14
CA GLU A 29 -10.62 -6.08 -7.78
C GLU A 29 -9.09 -6.04 -7.76
N ILE A 30 -8.49 -4.86 -7.96
CA ILE A 30 -7.03 -4.67 -7.99
C ILE A 30 -6.69 -3.34 -7.33
N ILE A 31 -5.68 -3.34 -6.45
CA ILE A 31 -5.04 -2.11 -5.97
C ILE A 31 -3.83 -1.81 -6.85
N TRP A 32 -3.79 -0.59 -7.39
CA TRP A 32 -2.68 -0.10 -8.23
C TRP A 32 -1.77 0.86 -7.48
N ASP A 33 -2.36 1.72 -6.63
CA ASP A 33 -1.70 2.91 -6.08
C ASP A 33 -2.12 3.18 -4.62
N GLY A 34 -2.40 2.12 -3.85
CA GLY A 34 -2.81 2.22 -2.46
C GLY A 34 -1.63 2.33 -1.50
N TYR A 35 -1.91 2.72 -0.25
CA TYR A 35 -0.92 2.69 0.84
C TYR A 35 -1.37 1.78 1.97
N LEU A 36 -0.37 1.29 2.72
CA LEU A 36 -0.52 0.64 4.01
C LEU A 36 0.26 1.45 5.04
N LEU A 37 -0.41 1.85 6.12
CA LEU A 37 0.20 2.59 7.21
C LEU A 37 0.31 1.70 8.44
N TYR A 38 1.55 1.54 8.92
CA TYR A 38 1.89 0.75 10.09
C TYR A 38 2.34 1.66 11.23
N GLY A 39 2.04 1.27 12.46
CA GLY A 39 2.53 1.96 13.65
C GLY A 39 4.05 1.82 13.86
N PRO A 40 4.67 2.65 14.71
CA PRO A 40 6.12 2.65 14.94
C PRO A 40 6.64 1.34 15.54
N ASP A 41 5.80 0.60 16.26
CA ASP A 41 6.14 -0.69 16.85
C ASP A 41 5.93 -1.89 15.91
N ALA A 42 5.49 -1.64 14.66
CA ALA A 42 5.22 -2.71 13.72
C ALA A 42 6.50 -3.47 13.33
N LYS A 43 6.45 -4.79 13.46
CA LYS A 43 7.56 -5.68 13.13
C LYS A 43 7.25 -6.51 11.90
N TRP A 44 8.20 -6.58 10.98
CA TRP A 44 8.12 -7.40 9.78
C TRP A 44 8.50 -8.85 10.10
N GLU A 45 7.64 -9.55 10.83
CA GLU A 45 7.81 -10.99 11.10
C GLU A 45 7.06 -11.85 10.09
N THR A 46 5.73 -11.90 10.14
CA THR A 46 4.90 -12.71 9.22
C THR A 46 3.80 -11.88 8.55
N LEU A 47 3.08 -11.09 9.36
CA LEU A 47 2.24 -9.99 8.91
C LEU A 47 2.52 -8.83 9.85
N PRO A 48 2.99 -7.66 9.37
CA PRO A 48 3.22 -6.52 10.24
C PRO A 48 1.90 -6.05 10.84
N GLU A 49 1.81 -6.10 12.17
CA GLU A 49 0.71 -5.55 12.97
C GLU A 49 1.25 -4.48 13.93
N PRO A 50 0.45 -3.47 14.31
CA PRO A 50 -0.91 -3.21 13.84
C PRO A 50 -0.91 -2.40 12.53
N LEU A 51 -1.73 -2.84 11.56
CA LEU A 51 -2.12 -2.00 10.43
C LEU A 51 -3.09 -0.94 10.96
N ILE A 52 -2.71 0.33 10.90
CA ILE A 52 -3.50 1.45 11.45
C ILE A 52 -4.30 2.19 10.38
N GLY A 53 -4.03 1.94 9.10
CA GLY A 53 -4.84 2.47 8.00
C GLY A 53 -4.40 1.94 6.63
N SER A 54 -5.31 1.97 5.67
CA SER A 54 -5.05 1.60 4.28
C SER A 54 -5.96 2.37 3.33
N SER A 55 -5.52 2.59 2.09
CA SER A 55 -6.38 3.11 1.03
C SER A 55 -6.35 2.25 -0.22
N THR A 56 -7.40 2.40 -1.03
CA THR A 56 -7.62 1.66 -2.28
C THR A 56 -7.68 2.60 -3.50
N GLY A 57 -7.41 3.89 -3.30
CA GLY A 57 -7.42 4.93 -4.33
C GLY A 57 -6.02 5.40 -4.72
N THR A 58 -5.93 6.09 -5.86
CA THR A 58 -4.67 6.56 -6.43
C THR A 58 -3.95 7.58 -5.55
N VAL A 59 -2.86 7.17 -4.89
CA VAL A 59 -1.86 8.10 -4.32
C VAL A 59 -1.42 9.11 -5.38
N ILE A 60 -1.32 8.68 -6.64
CA ILE A 60 -0.99 9.53 -7.78
C ILE A 60 -2.16 10.47 -8.10
N GLY A 61 -1.90 11.79 -8.03
CA GLY A 61 -2.90 12.82 -8.36
C GLY A 61 -3.90 13.16 -7.25
N SER A 62 -3.77 12.55 -6.06
CA SER A 62 -4.66 12.82 -4.91
C SER A 62 -3.88 13.13 -3.62
N GLY A 63 -2.74 13.82 -3.74
CA GLY A 63 -1.85 14.11 -2.61
C GLY A 63 -2.53 14.82 -1.43
N GLU A 64 -3.43 15.78 -1.69
CA GLU A 64 -4.18 16.47 -0.63
C GLU A 64 -5.16 15.53 0.10
N VAL A 65 -5.87 14.68 -0.65
CA VAL A 65 -6.79 13.68 -0.07
C VAL A 65 -6.02 12.68 0.76
N LEU A 66 -4.88 12.21 0.24
CA LEU A 66 -3.97 11.32 0.96
C LEU A 66 -3.49 11.95 2.27
N GLN A 67 -3.07 13.21 2.22
CA GLN A 67 -2.62 13.96 3.38
C GLN A 67 -3.74 14.08 4.43
N GLN A 68 -4.97 14.40 4.02
CA GLN A 68 -6.12 14.46 4.93
C GLN A 68 -6.46 13.11 5.57
N GLN A 69 -6.26 12.01 4.84
CA GLN A 69 -6.49 10.65 5.34
C GLN A 69 -5.39 10.19 6.30
N ILE A 70 -4.13 10.54 6.03
CA ILE A 70 -2.98 10.06 6.80
C ILE A 70 -2.72 10.91 8.04
N ILE A 71 -2.82 12.25 7.98
CA ILE A 71 -2.47 13.13 9.11
C ILE A 71 -3.15 12.72 10.43
N PRO A 72 -4.47 12.42 10.48
CA PRO A 72 -5.12 12.01 11.72
C PRO A 72 -4.62 10.68 12.30
N LEU A 73 -3.98 9.85 11.46
CA LEU A 73 -3.44 8.54 11.83
C LEU A 73 -1.98 8.62 12.29
N LEU A 74 -1.28 9.71 11.96
CA LEU A 74 0.07 10.01 12.45
C LEU A 74 -0.05 10.63 13.85
N LYS A 75 -0.25 9.80 14.88
CA LYS A 75 -0.07 10.24 16.27
C LYS A 75 1.42 10.25 16.60
N GLU A 76 1.87 11.30 17.29
CA GLU A 76 3.21 11.39 17.90
C GLU A 76 3.47 10.29 18.92
#